data_AF-A0AAI9K263-F1
#
_entry.id   AF-A0AAI9K263-F1
#
_cell.length_a   1.000
_cell.length_b   1.000
_cell.length_c   1.000
_cell.angle_alpha   90.00
_cell.angle_beta   90.00
_cell.angle_gamma   90.00
#
_symmetry.space_group_name_H-M   'P 1'
#
loop_
_entity.id
_entity.type
_entity.pdbx_description
1 polymer ?
#
loop_
_entity_poly.entity_id
_entity_poly.type
_entity_poly.pdbx_seq_one_letter_code
_entity_poly.pdbx_strand_id
1 'polypeptide(L)'
;MKKKILICLVVQFICWGMMTLSDYMEETYNDSYNLVVVFAVPLICVILYIIFRKWIYDNQIVRLKDVAIICAAWMISGLILGFLIGALVINEMWIVPQATGGWEHLLNGIEYMMFAITLAGIPFVAVVLIESVIGIVKVVSKKD
;
A
#
# COMPACT_ATOMS: atom_id res chain seq x y z
N MET A 1 9.64 13.10 12.97
CA MET A 1 9.74 12.47 11.64
C MET A 1 10.10 10.99 11.69
N LYS A 2 11.22 10.58 12.33
CA LYS A 2 11.65 9.15 12.39
C LYS A 2 10.54 8.17 12.81
N LYS A 3 9.81 8.44 13.89
CA LYS A 3 8.69 7.61 14.38
C LYS A 3 7.57 7.44 13.34
N LYS A 4 7.26 8.49 12.56
CA LYS A 4 6.20 8.47 11.53
C LYS A 4 6.60 7.59 10.35
N ILE A 5 7.86 7.68 9.92
CA ILE A 5 8.42 6.84 8.85
C ILE A 5 8.48 5.38 9.30
N LEU A 6 8.86 5.11 10.56
CA LEU A 6 8.87 3.75 11.09
C LEU A 6 7.48 3.11 11.07
N ILE A 7 6.44 3.84 11.50
CA ILE A 7 5.05 3.36 11.44
C ILE A 7 4.64 3.06 9.99
N CYS A 8 4.97 3.97 9.06
CA CYS A 8 4.73 3.78 7.64
C CYS A 8 5.36 2.48 7.11
N LEU A 9 6.63 2.20 7.46
CA LEU A 9 7.32 0.97 7.06
C LEU A 9 6.69 -0.28 7.69
N VAL A 10 6.34 -0.24 8.98
CA VAL A 10 5.71 -1.39 9.67
C VAL A 10 4.36 -1.72 9.05
N VAL A 11 3.54 -0.71 8.77
CA VAL A 11 2.25 -0.90 8.10
C VAL A 11 2.46 -1.48 6.70
N GLN A 12 3.44 -0.97 5.95
CA GLN A 12 3.77 -1.50 4.63
C GLN A 12 4.12 -2.99 4.67
N PHE A 13 4.95 -3.42 5.64
CA PHE A 13 5.28 -4.84 5.82
C PHE A 13 4.06 -5.69 6.16
N ILE A 14 3.17 -5.21 7.02
CA ILE A 14 1.93 -5.92 7.37
C ILE A 14 1.04 -6.07 6.13
N CYS A 15 0.87 -5.01 5.34
CA CYS A 15 0.07 -5.05 4.12
C CYS A 15 0.62 -6.04 3.10
N TRP A 16 1.94 -6.03 2.87
CA TRP A 16 2.58 -7.02 2.01
C TRP A 16 2.38 -8.43 2.53
N GLY A 17 2.55 -8.66 3.84
CA GLY A 17 2.27 -9.96 4.45
C GLY A 17 0.84 -10.45 4.24
N MET A 18 -0.16 -9.55 4.34
CA MET A 18 -1.56 -9.88 4.07
C MET A 18 -1.80 -10.24 2.59
N MET A 19 -1.20 -9.48 1.67
CA MET A 19 -1.32 -9.74 0.23
C MET A 19 -0.68 -11.08 -0.16
N THR A 20 0.53 -11.35 0.35
CA THR A 20 1.22 -12.63 0.13
C THR A 20 0.46 -13.80 0.78
N LEU A 21 -0.14 -13.59 1.95
CA LEU A 21 -0.97 -14.63 2.57
C LEU A 21 -2.25 -14.89 1.76
N SER A 22 -2.85 -13.86 1.20
CA SER A 22 -3.99 -14.02 0.28
C SER A 22 -3.59 -14.87 -0.93
N ASP A 23 -2.43 -14.60 -1.51
CA ASP A 23 -1.89 -15.36 -2.64
C ASP A 23 -1.69 -16.83 -2.28
N TYR A 24 -1.10 -17.10 -1.11
CA TYR A 24 -0.99 -18.45 -0.57
C TYR A 24 -2.34 -19.17 -0.43
N MET A 25 -3.36 -18.46 0.05
CA MET A 25 -4.69 -19.04 0.20
C MET A 25 -5.34 -19.32 -1.16
N GLU A 26 -5.16 -18.45 -2.14
CA GLU A 26 -5.67 -18.62 -3.50
C GLU A 26 -5.04 -19.86 -4.15
N GLU A 27 -3.71 -20.00 -4.10
CA GLU A 27 -3.00 -21.16 -4.63
C GLU A 27 -3.35 -22.48 -3.91
N THR A 28 -3.56 -22.42 -2.59
CA THR A 28 -3.83 -23.63 -1.79
C THR A 28 -5.27 -24.12 -1.92
N TYR A 29 -6.24 -23.20 -2.01
CA TYR A 29 -7.67 -23.53 -1.94
C TYR A 29 -8.44 -23.24 -3.24
N ASN A 30 -7.75 -22.73 -4.27
CA ASN A 30 -8.32 -22.34 -5.57
C ASN A 30 -9.51 -21.37 -5.42
N ASP A 31 -9.34 -20.39 -4.53
CA ASP A 31 -10.36 -19.41 -4.16
C ASP A 31 -9.94 -18.01 -4.61
N SER A 32 -10.83 -17.24 -5.24
CA SER A 32 -10.50 -15.99 -5.92
C SER A 32 -10.49 -14.76 -4.99
N TYR A 33 -9.96 -14.89 -3.78
CA TYR A 33 -9.96 -13.80 -2.80
C TYR A 33 -8.91 -12.71 -3.09
N ASN A 34 -7.85 -12.97 -3.89
CA ASN A 34 -6.82 -11.97 -4.17
C ASN A 34 -7.40 -10.68 -4.75
N LEU A 35 -8.40 -10.78 -5.62
CA LEU A 35 -9.04 -9.60 -6.21
C LEU A 35 -9.75 -8.74 -5.15
N VAL A 36 -10.30 -9.33 -4.10
CA VAL A 36 -10.91 -8.55 -3.01
C VAL A 36 -9.82 -7.94 -2.15
N VAL A 37 -8.80 -8.72 -1.79
CA VAL A 37 -7.72 -8.29 -0.89
C VAL A 37 -6.88 -7.17 -1.51
N VAL A 38 -6.61 -7.24 -2.83
CA VAL A 38 -5.81 -6.23 -3.56
C VAL A 38 -6.40 -4.82 -3.51
N PHE A 39 -7.72 -4.69 -3.32
CA PHE A 39 -8.39 -3.41 -3.11
C PHE A 39 -8.72 -3.13 -1.65
N ALA A 40 -9.12 -4.15 -0.88
CA ALA A 40 -9.51 -3.98 0.52
C ALA A 40 -8.33 -3.51 1.40
N VAL A 41 -7.15 -4.13 1.26
CA VAL A 41 -5.99 -3.79 2.09
C VAL A 41 -5.54 -2.33 1.89
N PRO A 42 -5.37 -1.81 0.65
CA PRO A 42 -5.04 -0.40 0.45
C PRO A 42 -6.11 0.56 0.99
N LEU A 43 -7.40 0.21 0.88
CA LEU A 43 -8.49 1.02 1.43
C LEU A 43 -8.46 1.04 2.97
N ILE A 44 -8.15 -0.10 3.61
CA ILE A 44 -7.94 -0.16 5.06
C ILE A 44 -6.80 0.78 5.47
N CYS A 45 -5.69 0.85 4.70
CA CYS A 45 -4.61 1.80 4.97
C CYS A 45 -5.11 3.26 4.96
N VAL A 46 -5.99 3.61 4.03
CA VAL A 46 -6.60 4.95 3.96
C VAL A 46 -7.46 5.21 5.19
N ILE A 47 -8.29 4.25 5.60
CA ILE A 47 -9.15 4.38 6.79
C ILE A 47 -8.28 4.55 8.05
N LEU A 48 -7.25 3.73 8.22
CA LEU A 48 -6.32 3.82 9.34
C LEU A 48 -5.59 5.17 9.34
N TYR A 49 -5.17 5.65 8.17
CA TYR A 49 -4.59 6.98 8.04
C TYR A 49 -5.55 8.05 8.55
N ILE A 50 -6.82 8.05 8.13
CA ILE A 50 -7.83 9.02 8.57
C ILE A 50 -8.02 8.97 10.09
N ILE A 51 -8.15 7.78 10.68
CA ILE A 51 -8.35 7.58 12.12
C ILE A 51 -7.15 8.09 12.91
N PHE A 52 -5.94 7.67 12.53
CA PHE A 52 -4.71 8.03 13.23
C PHE A 52 -4.17 9.41 12.84
N ARG A 53 -4.74 10.07 11.84
CA ARG A 53 -4.33 11.40 11.38
C ARG A 53 -4.20 12.40 12.51
N LYS A 54 -5.18 12.43 13.42
CA LYS A 54 -5.18 13.31 14.59
C LYS A 54 -3.96 13.04 15.48
N TRP A 55 -3.58 11.78 15.67
CA TRP A 55 -2.41 11.40 16.46
C TRP A 55 -1.09 11.66 15.72
N ILE A 56 -1.08 11.53 14.39
CA ILE A 56 0.10 11.76 13.56
C ILE A 56 0.45 13.26 13.48
N TYR A 57 -0.55 14.14 13.44
CA TYR A 57 -0.37 15.56 13.14
C TYR A 57 -0.93 16.54 14.18
N ASP A 58 -1.50 16.04 15.28
CA ASP A 58 -2.03 16.86 16.39
C ASP A 58 -2.96 18.00 15.92
N ASN A 59 -3.84 17.69 14.96
CA ASN A 59 -4.76 18.64 14.32
C ASN A 59 -4.12 19.88 13.65
N GLN A 60 -2.80 19.96 13.54
CA GLN A 60 -2.12 21.06 12.88
C GLN A 60 -2.41 21.07 11.36
N ILE A 61 -2.19 22.22 10.73
CA ILE A 61 -2.10 22.28 9.26
C ILE A 61 -0.84 21.54 8.89
N VAL A 62 -0.98 20.40 8.22
CA VAL A 62 0.16 19.62 7.79
C VAL A 62 0.83 20.38 6.67
N ARG A 63 2.13 20.66 6.81
CA ARG A 63 2.89 21.26 5.72
C ARG A 63 2.95 20.27 4.57
N LEU A 64 2.80 20.75 3.34
CA LEU A 64 2.89 19.93 2.13
C LEU A 64 4.18 19.07 2.12
N LYS A 65 5.28 19.62 2.63
CA LYS A 65 6.55 18.90 2.79
C LYS A 65 6.43 17.65 3.67
N ASP A 66 5.68 17.72 4.76
CA ASP A 66 5.54 16.60 5.70
C ASP A 66 4.64 15.49 5.11
N VAL A 67 3.62 15.86 4.32
CA VAL A 67 2.81 14.91 3.53
C VAL A 67 3.66 14.25 2.45
N ALA A 68 4.43 15.05 1.70
CA ALA A 68 5.29 14.56 0.63
C ALA A 68 6.34 13.57 1.14
N ILE A 69 6.92 13.79 2.33
CA ILE A 69 7.90 12.85 2.91
C ILE A 69 7.25 11.50 3.24
N ILE A 70 6.06 11.48 3.82
CA ILE A 70 5.38 10.22 4.17
C ILE A 70 4.94 9.48 2.90
N CYS A 71 4.39 10.22 1.93
CA CYS A 71 4.03 9.67 0.62
C CYS A 71 5.25 9.09 -0.11
N ALA A 72 6.37 9.83 -0.12
CA ALA A 72 7.61 9.34 -0.73
C ALA A 72 8.15 8.11 -0.01
N ALA A 73 8.12 8.08 1.33
CA ALA A 73 8.53 6.91 2.09
C ALA A 73 7.67 5.67 1.79
N TRP A 74 6.35 5.85 1.66
CA TRP A 74 5.40 4.78 1.30
C TRP A 74 5.61 4.28 -0.13
N MET A 75 5.75 5.21 -1.09
CA MET A 75 6.00 4.87 -2.50
C MET A 75 7.34 4.15 -2.67
N ILE A 76 8.42 4.68 -2.08
CA ILE A 76 9.76 4.09 -2.20
C ILE A 76 9.79 2.70 -1.57
N SER A 77 9.20 2.52 -0.38
CA SER A 77 9.16 1.19 0.25
C SER A 77 8.32 0.19 -0.55
N GLY A 78 7.17 0.63 -1.09
CA GLY A 78 6.36 -0.19 -1.99
C GLY A 78 7.08 -0.58 -3.28
N LEU A 79 7.79 0.35 -3.90
CA LEU A 79 8.56 0.10 -5.12
C LEU A 79 9.75 -0.83 -4.87
N ILE A 80 10.47 -0.66 -3.75
CA ILE A 80 11.58 -1.56 -3.39
C ILE A 80 11.06 -2.98 -3.18
N LEU A 81 9.97 -3.14 -2.41
CA LEU A 81 9.38 -4.46 -2.16
C LEU A 81 8.84 -5.08 -3.46
N GLY A 82 8.12 -4.30 -4.27
CA GLY A 82 7.63 -4.76 -5.58
C GLY A 82 8.76 -5.17 -6.52
N PHE A 83 9.86 -4.41 -6.58
CA PHE A 83 11.01 -4.75 -7.41
C PHE A 83 11.73 -6.01 -6.91
N LEU A 84 11.95 -6.13 -5.61
CA LEU A 84 12.56 -7.33 -5.01
C LEU A 84 11.73 -8.57 -5.32
N ILE A 85 10.41 -8.49 -5.15
CA ILE A 85 9.51 -9.61 -5.43
C ILE A 85 9.44 -9.90 -6.93
N GLY A 86 9.35 -8.87 -7.78
CA GLY A 86 9.40 -9.05 -9.23
C GLY A 86 10.69 -9.74 -9.70
N ALA A 87 11.83 -9.41 -9.09
CA ALA A 87 13.09 -10.09 -9.38
C ALA A 87 13.07 -11.57 -8.95
N LEU A 88 12.45 -11.90 -7.81
CA LEU A 88 12.26 -13.28 -7.38
C LEU A 88 11.38 -14.06 -8.39
N VAL A 89 10.26 -13.47 -8.83
CA VAL A 89 9.34 -14.06 -9.82
C VAL A 89 10.03 -14.35 -11.16
N ILE A 90 10.83 -13.40 -11.68
CA ILE A 90 11.58 -13.57 -12.94
C ILE A 90 12.58 -14.73 -12.87
N ASN A 91 13.10 -15.03 -11.68
CA ASN A 91 14.07 -16.10 -11.47
C ASN A 91 13.40 -17.41 -11.02
N GLU A 92 12.08 -17.56 -11.20
CA GLU A 92 11.35 -18.77 -10.77
C GLU A 92 11.56 -19.06 -9.28
N MET A 93 11.71 -18.02 -8.47
CA MET A 93 11.81 -18.12 -7.01
C MET A 93 10.53 -17.60 -6.39
N TRP A 94 9.52 -18.45 -6.34
CA TRP A 94 8.21 -18.05 -5.83
C TRP A 94 8.20 -17.98 -4.31
N ILE A 95 7.58 -16.93 -3.78
CA ILE A 95 7.39 -16.75 -2.33
C ILE A 95 6.36 -17.76 -1.80
N VAL A 96 5.37 -18.03 -2.64
CA VAL A 96 4.28 -18.99 -2.44
C VAL A 96 4.42 -20.07 -3.53
N PRO A 97 4.18 -21.36 -3.25
CA PRO A 97 4.15 -22.39 -4.30
C PRO A 97 3.11 -22.06 -5.39
N GLN A 98 3.48 -22.25 -6.66
CA GLN A 98 2.63 -21.89 -7.80
C GLN A 98 2.41 -23.10 -8.71
N ALA A 99 1.30 -23.11 -9.46
CA ALA A 99 1.05 -24.11 -10.50
C ALA A 99 2.00 -23.95 -11.70
N THR A 100 2.67 -25.03 -12.11
CA THR A 100 3.67 -25.01 -13.21
C THR A 100 3.31 -25.91 -14.40
N GLY A 101 2.17 -26.59 -14.36
CA GLY A 101 1.77 -27.60 -15.36
C GLY A 101 1.02 -27.08 -16.58
N GLY A 102 0.68 -25.79 -16.64
CA GLY A 102 -0.21 -25.22 -17.65
C GLY A 102 0.14 -23.79 -18.07
N TRP A 103 -0.75 -23.16 -18.84
CA TRP A 103 -0.58 -21.76 -19.30
C TRP A 103 -0.54 -20.76 -18.16
N GLU A 104 -1.08 -21.11 -16.99
CA GLU A 104 -1.00 -20.34 -15.74
C GLU A 104 0.44 -19.98 -15.34
N HIS A 105 1.44 -20.80 -15.69
CA HIS A 105 2.85 -20.50 -15.45
C HIS A 105 3.30 -19.13 -16.01
N LEU A 106 2.66 -18.64 -17.08
CA LEU A 106 2.98 -17.34 -17.69
C LEU A 106 2.47 -16.15 -16.86
N LEU A 107 1.51 -16.38 -15.96
CA LEU A 107 0.91 -15.37 -15.11
C LEU A 107 1.43 -15.43 -13.66
N ASN A 108 2.06 -16.53 -13.26
CA ASN A 108 2.62 -16.72 -11.92
C ASN A 108 3.42 -15.50 -11.46
N GLY A 109 2.96 -14.90 -10.37
CA GLY A 109 3.64 -13.82 -9.69
C GLY A 109 3.45 -12.43 -10.32
N ILE A 110 2.63 -12.29 -11.36
CA ILE A 110 2.16 -10.98 -11.84
C ILE A 110 1.29 -10.29 -10.78
N GLU A 111 0.59 -11.05 -9.92
CA GLU A 111 -0.22 -10.51 -8.83
C GLU A 111 0.60 -9.59 -7.93
N TYR A 112 1.86 -9.94 -7.66
CA TYR A 112 2.75 -9.12 -6.82
C TYR A 112 3.05 -7.74 -7.43
N MET A 113 3.09 -7.62 -8.76
CA MET A 113 3.21 -6.33 -9.42
C MET A 113 1.91 -5.53 -9.28
N MET A 114 0.76 -6.19 -9.35
CA MET A 114 -0.53 -5.55 -9.07
C MET A 114 -0.62 -5.08 -7.62
N PHE A 115 -0.19 -5.90 -6.66
CA PHE A 115 -0.13 -5.55 -5.24
C PHE A 115 0.74 -4.32 -5.02
N ALA A 116 1.92 -4.26 -5.65
CA ALA A 116 2.79 -3.09 -5.55
C ALA A 116 2.11 -1.82 -6.07
N ILE A 117 1.43 -1.90 -7.22
CA ILE A 117 0.75 -0.75 -7.84
C ILE A 117 -0.44 -0.28 -6.98
N THR A 118 -1.32 -1.18 -6.54
CA THR A 118 -2.51 -0.79 -5.79
C THR A 118 -2.17 -0.32 -4.38
N LEU A 119 -1.25 -1.01 -3.70
CA LEU A 119 -0.81 -0.66 -2.35
C LEU A 119 -0.02 0.65 -2.33
N ALA A 120 0.74 0.97 -3.38
CA ALA A 120 1.40 2.27 -3.51
C ALA A 120 0.41 3.37 -3.95
N GLY A 121 -0.36 3.11 -5.01
CA GLY A 121 -1.17 4.11 -5.70
C GLY A 121 -2.41 4.57 -4.94
N ILE A 122 -3.23 3.64 -4.42
CA ILE A 122 -4.50 4.00 -3.76
C ILE A 122 -4.26 4.85 -2.51
N PRO A 123 -3.39 4.44 -1.55
CA PRO A 123 -3.15 5.24 -0.35
C PRO A 123 -2.51 6.58 -0.68
N PHE A 124 -1.61 6.63 -1.67
CA PHE A 124 -0.99 7.88 -2.12
C PHE A 124 -2.04 8.89 -2.60
N VAL A 125 -2.88 8.50 -3.57
CA VAL A 125 -3.90 9.38 -4.14
C VAL A 125 -4.87 9.84 -3.04
N ALA A 126 -5.32 8.92 -2.19
CA ALA A 126 -6.24 9.25 -1.11
C ALA A 126 -5.64 10.24 -0.11
N VAL A 127 -4.40 10.02 0.35
CA VAL A 127 -3.72 10.93 1.30
C VAL A 127 -3.57 12.33 0.72
N VAL A 128 -3.16 12.44 -0.55
CA VAL A 128 -3.05 13.74 -1.23
C VAL A 128 -4.40 14.46 -1.26
N LEU A 129 -5.47 13.76 -1.67
CA LEU A 129 -6.81 14.35 -1.72
C LEU A 129 -7.31 14.80 -0.34
N ILE A 130 -7.15 13.95 0.69
CA ILE A 130 -7.57 14.25 2.07
C ILE A 130 -6.85 15.51 2.59
N GLU A 131 -5.53 15.56 2.45
CA GLU A 131 -4.74 16.70 2.95
C GLU A 131 -5.02 17.98 2.16
N SER A 132 -5.24 17.89 0.85
CA SER A 132 -5.65 19.04 0.02
C SER A 132 -7.00 19.61 0.46
N VAL A 133 -8.01 18.77 0.66
CA VAL A 133 -9.35 19.20 1.11
C VAL A 133 -9.27 19.86 2.48
N ILE A 134 -8.56 19.26 3.44
CA ILE A 134 -8.40 19.83 4.79
C ILE A 134 -7.65 21.17 4.73
N GLY A 135 -6.64 21.29 3.87
CA GLY A 135 -5.93 22.55 3.65
C GLY A 135 -6.86 23.65 3.15
N ILE A 136 -7.67 23.36 2.12
CA ILE A 136 -8.64 24.31 1.53
C ILE A 136 -9.67 24.75 2.57
N VAL A 137 -10.32 23.81 3.26
CA VAL A 137 -11.36 24.11 4.26
C VAL A 137 -10.83 25.02 5.36
N LYS A 138 -9.61 24.77 5.85
CA LYS A 138 -9.00 25.60 6.89
C LYS A 138 -8.60 27.00 6.41
N VAL A 139 -8.22 27.17 5.14
CA VAL A 139 -7.91 28.48 4.56
C VAL A 139 -9.18 29.30 4.38
N VAL A 140 -10.26 28.68 3.90
CA VAL A 140 -11.57 29.34 3.74
C VAL A 140 -12.15 29.73 5.10
N SER A 141 -12.16 28.83 6.08
CA SER A 141 -12.71 29.08 7.42
C SER A 141 -11.95 30.14 8.25
N LYS A 142 -10.76 30.56 7.84
CA LYS A 142 -10.02 31.67 8.47
C LYS A 142 -10.33 33.04 7.86
N LYS A 143 -11.04 33.08 6.74
CA LYS A 143 -11.44 34.32 6.07
C LYS A 143 -12.80 34.85 6.57
N ASP A 144 -13.53 34.04 7.32
CA ASP A 144 -14.75 34.42 8.06
C ASP A 144 -14.40 34.67 9.54
#